data_AF-A0A167Q3D7-F1
#
_entry.id   AF-A0A167Q3D7-F1
#
_cell.length_a   1.000
_cell.length_b   1.000
_cell.length_c   1.000
_cell.angle_alpha   90.00
_cell.angle_beta   90.00
_cell.angle_gamma   90.00
#
_symmetry.space_group_name_H-M   'P 1'
#
loop_
_entity.id
_entity.type
_entity.pdbx_description
1 polymer ?
#
loop_
_entity_poly.entity_id
_entity_poly.type
_entity_poly.pdbx_seq_one_letter_code
_entity_poly.pdbx_strand_id
1 'polypeptide(L)'
;MCQFFFSGIFDHPRIRSLDYYLRLDTDSFIVDQMSYDPISLLYQDDKKYGFVAVATDPPHVTEGFFPFVRAFAKRRPAVQAQMEKNGWQYPENERAFAYQNNFEVVHIPSFQTPEVKGWVNAVNANPLRIYKYRWGDAPLRYAAVHMFFDVERDVEMFCDLPYYHQVHIPSCSYAENSTLPEIF
;
A
#
# COMPACT_ATOMS: atom_id res chain seq x y z
N MET A 1 11.75 -7.84 7.36
CA MET A 1 10.61 -8.04 6.44
C MET A 1 10.03 -6.70 5.99
N CYS A 2 9.39 -5.90 6.86
CA CYS A 2 8.74 -4.63 6.48
C CYS A 2 9.63 -3.70 5.62
N GLN A 3 10.85 -3.39 6.09
CA GLN A 3 11.77 -2.53 5.33
C GLN A 3 12.09 -3.07 3.92
N PHE A 4 12.18 -4.39 3.76
CA PHE A 4 12.48 -5.02 2.48
C PHE A 4 11.34 -4.79 1.49
N PHE A 5 10.09 -5.10 1.84
CA PHE A 5 8.95 -4.89 0.94
C PHE A 5 8.57 -3.41 0.76
N PHE A 6 8.95 -2.55 1.71
CA PHE A 6 8.81 -1.11 1.53
C PHE A 6 9.85 -0.53 0.56
N SER A 7 11.11 -0.97 0.65
CA SER A 7 12.22 -0.31 -0.07
C SER A 7 13.18 -1.27 -0.76
N GLY A 8 13.71 -2.26 -0.05
CA GLY A 8 14.76 -3.15 -0.57
C GLY A 8 14.36 -4.00 -1.77
N ILE A 9 13.08 -4.33 -1.92
CA ILE A 9 12.56 -5.12 -3.05
C ILE A 9 12.87 -4.43 -4.39
N PHE A 10 12.78 -3.09 -4.44
CA PHE A 10 13.01 -2.29 -5.64
C PHE A 10 14.47 -2.29 -6.11
N ASP A 11 15.42 -2.68 -5.25
CA ASP A 11 16.83 -2.80 -5.60
C ASP A 11 17.21 -4.22 -6.02
N HIS A 12 16.29 -5.19 -5.87
CA HIS A 12 16.57 -6.60 -6.06
C HIS A 12 16.87 -6.93 -7.54
N PRO A 13 18.03 -7.54 -7.87
CA PRO A 13 18.45 -7.74 -9.26
C PRO A 13 17.45 -8.50 -10.14
N ARG A 14 16.66 -9.41 -9.55
CA ARG A 14 15.68 -10.22 -10.29
C ARG A 14 14.46 -9.44 -10.80
N ILE A 15 14.18 -8.26 -10.24
CA ILE A 15 13.01 -7.48 -10.67
C ILE A 15 13.37 -6.26 -11.53
N ARG A 16 14.66 -5.96 -11.69
CA ARG A 16 15.11 -4.75 -12.40
C ARG A 16 14.71 -4.69 -13.87
N SER A 17 14.46 -5.84 -14.48
CA SER A 17 14.05 -5.96 -15.89
C SER A 17 12.54 -6.20 -16.06
N LEU A 18 11.76 -6.09 -14.98
CA LEU A 18 10.31 -6.30 -15.00
C LEU A 18 9.60 -4.95 -14.90
N ASP A 19 8.47 -4.82 -15.57
CA ASP A 19 7.60 -3.65 -15.43
C ASP A 19 6.70 -3.79 -14.20
N TYR A 20 6.22 -5.00 -13.92
CA TYR A 20 5.35 -5.30 -12.79
C TYR A 20 5.87 -6.48 -11.96
N TYR A 21 5.57 -6.46 -10.66
CA TYR A 21 5.57 -7.67 -9.84
C TYR A 21 4.21 -7.84 -9.17
N LEU A 22 3.83 -9.10 -8.94
CA LEU A 22 2.74 -9.48 -8.05
C LEU A 22 3.36 -10.11 -6.80
N ARG A 23 3.04 -9.57 -5.62
CA ARG A 23 3.36 -10.19 -4.33
C ARG A 23 2.19 -11.05 -3.91
N LEU A 24 2.51 -12.27 -3.48
CA LEU A 24 1.60 -13.21 -2.84
C LEU A 24 2.31 -13.75 -1.59
N ASP A 25 1.71 -13.55 -0.42
CA ASP A 25 2.29 -14.03 0.84
C ASP A 25 2.13 -15.54 1.01
N THR A 26 2.87 -16.13 1.96
CA THR A 26 2.90 -17.60 2.12
C THR A 26 1.62 -18.21 2.66
N ASP A 27 0.76 -17.40 3.27
CA ASP A 27 -0.55 -17.73 3.82
C ASP A 27 -1.69 -17.04 3.05
N SER A 28 -1.39 -16.65 1.81
CA SER A 28 -2.33 -16.12 0.84
C SER A 28 -2.75 -17.20 -0.16
N PHE A 29 -4.05 -17.28 -0.47
CA PHE A 29 -4.61 -18.31 -1.34
C PHE A 29 -5.48 -17.69 -2.44
N ILE A 30 -5.28 -18.14 -3.67
CA ILE A 30 -6.22 -17.96 -4.77
C ILE A 30 -7.16 -19.18 -4.72
N VAL A 31 -8.40 -18.98 -4.29
CA VAL A 31 -9.32 -20.07 -3.89
C VAL A 31 -10.21 -20.57 -5.02
N ASP A 32 -10.26 -19.86 -6.14
CA ASP A 32 -11.02 -20.23 -7.33
C ASP A 32 -10.30 -19.76 -8.60
N GLN A 33 -10.80 -20.14 -9.77
CA GLN A 33 -10.27 -19.70 -11.05
C GLN A 33 -10.42 -18.18 -11.21
N MET A 34 -9.32 -17.52 -11.56
CA MET A 34 -9.35 -16.08 -11.89
C MET A 34 -10.00 -15.87 -13.25
N SER A 35 -10.92 -14.90 -13.32
CA SER A 35 -11.59 -14.48 -14.57
C SER A 35 -10.71 -13.59 -15.45
N TYR A 36 -9.61 -13.05 -14.91
CA TYR A 36 -8.64 -12.20 -15.59
C TYR A 36 -7.24 -12.35 -14.98
N ASP A 37 -6.22 -11.89 -15.70
CA ASP A 37 -4.86 -11.73 -15.17
C ASP A 37 -4.69 -10.32 -14.58
N PRO A 38 -4.43 -10.18 -13.26
CA PRO A 38 -4.33 -8.88 -12.60
C PRO A 38 -3.15 -8.03 -13.10
N ILE A 39 -2.07 -8.65 -13.58
CA ILE A 39 -0.95 -7.91 -14.17
C ILE A 39 -1.35 -7.36 -15.54
N SER A 40 -1.99 -8.20 -16.37
CA SER A 40 -2.47 -7.80 -17.69
C SER A 40 -3.47 -6.64 -17.62
N LEU A 41 -4.38 -6.66 -16.64
CA LEU A 41 -5.34 -5.57 -16.42
C LEU A 41 -4.63 -4.24 -16.13
N LEU A 42 -3.69 -4.24 -15.18
CA LEU A 42 -2.94 -3.02 -14.85
C LEU A 42 -2.11 -2.51 -16.05
N TYR A 43 -1.50 -3.42 -16.80
CA TYR A 43 -0.69 -3.08 -17.97
C TYR A 43 -1.54 -2.43 -19.08
N GLN A 44 -2.72 -2.98 -19.38
CA GLN A 44 -3.60 -2.48 -20.44
C GLN A 44 -4.17 -1.10 -20.13
N ASP A 45 -4.49 -0.86 -18.86
CA ASP A 45 -5.11 0.39 -18.40
C ASP A 45 -4.10 1.42 -17.86
N ASP A 46 -2.79 1.16 -18.05
CA ASP A 46 -1.68 2.00 -17.57
C ASP A 46 -1.71 2.26 -16.05
N LYS A 47 -2.29 1.34 -15.27
CA LYS A 47 -2.41 1.42 -13.81
C LYS A 47 -1.08 1.09 -13.13
N LYS A 48 -0.83 1.70 -11.97
CA LYS A 48 0.46 1.66 -11.26
C LYS A 48 0.45 0.79 -10.02
N TYR A 49 -0.71 0.60 -9.39
CA TYR A 49 -0.85 -0.19 -8.17
C TYR A 49 -2.16 -0.95 -8.15
N GLY A 50 -2.14 -2.18 -7.66
CA GLY A 50 -3.32 -3.03 -7.51
C GLY A 50 -3.35 -3.70 -6.14
N PHE A 51 -4.53 -3.78 -5.53
CA PHE A 51 -4.72 -4.38 -4.21
C PHE A 51 -6.08 -5.08 -4.12
N VAL A 52 -6.25 -5.93 -3.10
CA VAL A 52 -7.53 -6.65 -2.85
C VAL A 52 -8.28 -6.12 -1.63
N ALA A 53 -7.57 -5.50 -0.68
CA ALA A 53 -8.11 -5.12 0.61
C ALA A 53 -7.42 -3.91 1.24
N VAL A 54 -8.20 -3.14 2.00
CA VAL A 54 -7.72 -2.08 2.90
C VAL A 54 -8.04 -2.48 4.33
N ALA A 55 -7.10 -2.24 5.25
CA ALA A 55 -7.35 -2.35 6.68
C ALA A 55 -6.71 -1.17 7.42
N THR A 56 -6.68 -1.28 8.75
CA THR A 56 -5.99 -0.29 9.59
C THR A 56 -5.02 -0.95 10.56
N ASP A 57 -3.80 -0.42 10.63
CA ASP A 57 -2.81 -0.77 11.65
C ASP A 57 -3.10 -0.05 12.97
N PRO A 58 -2.90 -0.72 14.12
CA PRO A 58 -3.16 -0.13 15.42
C PRO A 58 -2.08 0.90 15.81
N PRO A 59 -2.41 1.92 16.62
CA PRO A 59 -1.49 3.03 16.92
C PRO A 59 -0.14 2.61 17.51
N HIS A 60 -0.12 1.53 18.31
CA HIS A 60 1.09 1.04 18.97
C HIS A 60 2.15 0.47 18.01
N VAL A 61 1.81 0.17 16.75
CA VAL A 61 2.78 -0.22 15.71
C VAL A 61 3.01 0.86 14.64
N THR A 62 2.39 2.03 14.83
CA THR A 62 2.53 3.19 13.95
C THR A 62 2.89 4.45 14.73
N GLU A 63 3.61 4.30 15.85
CA GLU A 63 4.02 5.42 16.69
C GLU A 63 4.80 6.45 15.87
N GLY A 64 4.33 7.70 15.90
CA GLY A 64 4.94 8.82 15.17
C GLY A 64 4.70 8.82 13.65
N PHE A 65 3.89 7.91 13.11
CA PHE A 65 3.62 7.80 11.67
C PHE A 65 2.93 9.05 11.11
N PHE A 66 1.79 9.44 11.68
CA PHE A 66 1.03 10.60 11.19
C PHE A 66 1.78 11.94 11.32
N PRO A 67 2.45 12.26 12.44
CA PRO A 67 3.30 13.45 12.53
C PRO A 67 4.39 13.48 11.46
N PHE A 68 5.01 12.32 11.17
CA PHE A 68 6.03 12.21 10.15
C PHE A 68 5.49 12.42 8.74
N VAL A 69 4.39 11.76 8.38
CA VAL A 69 3.68 11.94 7.09
C VAL A 69 3.31 13.40 6.90
N ARG A 70 2.70 14.03 7.91
CA ARG A 70 2.31 15.44 7.88
C ARG A 70 3.51 16.35 7.67
N ALA A 71 4.61 16.14 8.38
CA ALA A 71 5.82 16.94 8.23
C ALA A 71 6.46 16.76 6.84
N PHE A 72 6.39 15.55 6.27
CA PHE A 72 6.90 15.27 4.93
C PHE A 72 6.09 16.00 3.85
N ALA A 73 4.75 15.92 3.92
CA ALA A 73 3.84 16.54 2.97
C ALA A 73 3.85 18.07 3.06
N LYS A 74 3.86 18.64 4.27
CA LYS A 74 3.85 20.11 4.48
C LYS A 74 5.06 20.82 3.87
N ARG A 75 6.18 20.12 3.69
CA ARG A 75 7.39 20.65 3.02
C ARG A 75 7.37 20.49 1.50
N ARG A 76 6.33 19.86 0.94
CA ARG A 76 6.20 19.51 -0.48
C ARG A 76 4.75 19.79 -0.93
N PRO A 77 4.43 21.02 -1.35
CA PRO A 77 3.06 21.41 -1.69
C PRO A 77 2.36 20.49 -2.69
N ALA A 78 3.09 19.97 -3.70
CA ALA A 78 2.54 19.01 -4.65
C ALA A 78 2.11 17.69 -3.99
N VAL A 79 2.90 17.17 -3.05
CA VAL A 79 2.56 15.96 -2.28
C VAL A 79 1.35 16.22 -1.40
N GLN A 80 1.31 17.37 -0.70
CA GLN A 80 0.17 17.75 0.12
C GLN A 80 -1.13 17.82 -0.70
N ALA A 81 -1.10 18.49 -1.86
CA ALA A 81 -2.26 18.61 -2.74
C ALA A 81 -2.69 17.25 -3.31
N GLN A 82 -1.75 16.37 -3.66
CA GLN A 82 -2.06 15.03 -4.15
C GLN A 82 -2.73 14.17 -3.06
N MET A 83 -2.23 14.24 -1.83
CA MET A 83 -2.84 13.53 -0.70
C MET A 83 -4.26 14.03 -0.41
N GLU A 84 -4.49 15.34 -0.45
CA GLU A 84 -5.83 15.94 -0.31
C GLU A 84 -6.77 15.49 -1.42
N LYS A 85 -6.31 15.52 -2.68
CA LYS A 85 -7.06 15.02 -3.84
C LYS A 85 -7.45 13.55 -3.67
N ASN A 86 -6.53 12.74 -3.17
CA ASN A 86 -6.74 11.31 -2.92
C ASN A 86 -7.51 11.03 -1.62
N GLY A 87 -8.08 12.05 -0.96
CA GLY A 87 -8.88 11.86 0.24
C GLY A 87 -8.10 11.36 1.46
N TRP A 88 -6.81 11.70 1.59
CA TRP A 88 -6.00 11.31 2.75
C TRP A 88 -6.59 11.83 4.07
N GLN A 89 -6.62 10.97 5.08
CA GLN A 89 -7.18 11.30 6.40
C GLN A 89 -6.13 11.22 7.51
N TYR A 90 -6.32 12.05 8.55
CA TYR A 90 -5.61 11.96 9.82
C TYR A 90 -6.64 11.58 10.91
N PRO A 91 -6.96 10.28 11.06
CA PRO A 91 -8.02 9.84 11.95
C PRO A 91 -7.67 10.09 13.42
N GLU A 92 -8.68 10.47 14.23
CA GLU A 92 -8.51 10.77 15.67
C GLU A 92 -8.07 9.56 16.49
N ASN A 93 -8.47 8.36 16.07
CA ASN A 93 -8.08 7.10 16.72
C ASN A 93 -6.64 6.66 16.38
N GLU A 94 -5.91 7.44 15.58
CA GLU A 94 -4.55 7.19 15.12
C GLU A 94 -4.32 5.82 14.46
N ARG A 95 -5.38 5.19 13.95
CA ARG A 95 -5.27 3.94 13.20
C ARG A 95 -4.86 4.24 11.77
N ALA A 96 -3.68 3.75 11.36
CA ALA A 96 -3.16 4.03 10.02
C ALA A 96 -3.82 3.14 8.97
N PHE A 97 -4.40 3.74 7.93
CA PHE A 97 -4.87 2.98 6.77
C PHE A 97 -3.71 2.27 6.06
N ALA A 98 -3.99 1.08 5.55
CA ALA A 98 -3.00 0.21 4.95
C ALA A 98 -3.63 -0.62 3.82
N TYR A 99 -3.01 -0.64 2.65
CA TYR A 99 -3.28 -1.67 1.64
C TYR A 99 -2.73 -2.99 2.16
N GLN A 100 -3.55 -4.03 2.22
CA GLN A 100 -3.15 -5.37 2.65
C GLN A 100 -2.24 -6.01 1.60
N ASN A 101 -0.98 -5.60 1.61
CA ASN A 101 0.00 -5.93 0.59
C ASN A 101 0.59 -7.34 0.73
N ASN A 102 -0.04 -8.21 1.53
CA ASN A 102 0.08 -9.67 1.34
C ASN A 102 -0.36 -10.08 -0.08
N PHE A 103 -1.26 -9.31 -0.69
CA PHE A 103 -1.47 -9.26 -2.13
C PHE A 103 -1.30 -7.83 -2.65
N GLU A 104 -0.35 -7.61 -3.55
CA GLU A 104 -0.23 -6.36 -4.30
C GLU A 104 0.33 -6.58 -5.70
N VAL A 105 -0.10 -5.77 -6.66
CA VAL A 105 0.53 -5.67 -7.98
C VAL A 105 1.13 -4.27 -8.13
N VAL A 106 2.38 -4.19 -8.54
CA VAL A 106 3.17 -2.94 -8.45
C VAL A 106 3.90 -2.69 -9.76
N HIS A 107 3.67 -1.51 -10.35
CA HIS A 107 4.46 -1.02 -11.48
C HIS A 107 5.82 -0.50 -11.01
N ILE A 108 6.87 -1.28 -11.20
CA ILE A 108 8.21 -1.05 -10.66
C ILE A 108 8.77 0.33 -11.04
N PRO A 109 8.76 0.76 -12.31
CA PRO A 109 9.31 2.07 -12.70
C PRO A 109 8.65 3.25 -11.97
N SER A 110 7.34 3.19 -11.75
CA SER A 110 6.59 4.25 -11.06
C SER A 110 6.98 4.42 -9.60
N PHE A 111 7.41 3.34 -8.93
CA PHE A 111 7.90 3.40 -7.55
C PHE A 111 9.40 3.73 -7.44
N GLN A 112 10.10 3.84 -8.57
CA GLN A 112 11.52 4.16 -8.64
C GLN A 112 11.82 5.61 -9.08
N THR A 113 10.78 6.44 -9.23
CA THR A 113 10.94 7.86 -9.55
C THR A 113 11.69 8.61 -8.44
N PRO A 114 12.35 9.73 -8.75
CA PRO A 114 13.06 10.54 -7.75
C PRO A 114 12.17 10.97 -6.57
N GLU A 115 10.90 11.25 -6.82
CA GLU A 115 9.92 11.68 -5.82
C GLU A 115 9.61 10.56 -4.82
N VAL A 116 9.29 9.36 -5.32
CA VAL A 116 9.02 8.18 -4.49
C VAL A 116 10.28 7.77 -3.73
N LYS A 117 11.45 7.79 -4.37
CA LYS A 117 12.74 7.57 -3.69
C LYS A 117 12.99 8.61 -2.60
N GLY A 118 12.55 9.86 -2.77
CA GLY A 118 12.60 10.89 -1.74
C GLY A 118 11.80 10.53 -0.48
N TRP A 119 10.63 9.90 -0.63
CA TRP A 119 9.86 9.34 0.49
C TRP A 119 10.56 8.17 1.16
N VAL A 120 11.02 7.19 0.36
CA VAL A 120 11.76 6.02 0.84
C VAL A 120 12.99 6.44 1.66
N ASN A 121 13.77 7.39 1.14
CA ASN A 121 14.94 7.93 1.82
C ASN A 121 14.57 8.65 3.12
N ALA A 122 13.47 9.42 3.14
CA ALA A 122 13.02 10.11 4.35
C ALA A 122 12.60 9.14 5.46
N VAL A 123 11.94 8.03 5.10
CA VAL A 123 11.57 6.96 6.04
C VAL A 123 12.84 6.28 6.56
N ASN A 124 13.71 5.81 5.66
CA ASN A 124 14.92 5.07 5.98
C ASN A 124 15.99 5.91 6.71
N ALA A 125 15.93 7.25 6.64
CA ALA A 125 16.83 8.14 7.39
C ALA A 125 16.73 7.97 8.92
N ASN A 126 15.59 7.49 9.44
CA ASN A 126 15.50 7.01 10.81
C ASN A 126 14.98 5.57 10.84
N PRO A 127 15.89 4.58 10.88
CA PRO A 127 15.52 3.18 10.82
C PRO A 127 14.70 2.71 12.04
N LEU A 128 14.76 3.42 13.18
CA LEU A 128 14.00 3.06 14.38
C LEU A 128 12.48 3.04 14.15
N ARG A 129 11.97 3.81 13.18
CA ARG A 129 10.56 3.76 12.77
C ARG A 129 10.12 2.34 12.42
N ILE A 130 10.93 1.64 11.65
CA ILE A 130 10.63 0.27 11.24
C ILE A 130 11.11 -0.75 12.28
N TYR A 131 12.33 -0.61 12.82
CA TYR A 131 12.90 -1.65 13.69
C TYR A 131 12.45 -1.58 15.15
N LYS A 132 12.12 -0.38 15.67
CA LYS A 132 11.64 -0.21 17.05
C LYS A 132 10.12 -0.12 17.10
N TYR A 133 9.54 0.74 16.25
CA TYR A 133 8.10 1.03 16.29
C TYR A 133 7.28 0.16 15.34
N ARG A 134 7.93 -0.75 14.60
CA ARG A 134 7.28 -1.77 13.75
C ARG A 134 6.37 -1.19 12.67
N TRP A 135 6.71 -0.02 12.11
CA TRP A 135 6.00 0.50 10.94
C TRP A 135 5.97 -0.57 9.84
N GLY A 136 4.75 -0.99 9.48
CA GLY A 136 4.53 -1.93 8.41
C GLY A 136 4.84 -1.31 7.04
N ASP A 137 5.22 -2.15 6.09
CA ASP A 137 5.26 -1.78 4.68
C ASP A 137 3.88 -1.42 4.12
N ALA A 138 2.82 -2.03 4.65
CA ALA A 138 1.43 -1.78 4.24
C ALA A 138 0.97 -0.30 4.46
N PRO A 139 1.07 0.31 5.66
CA PRO A 139 0.75 1.74 5.83
C PRO A 139 1.73 2.66 5.11
N LEU A 140 3.01 2.28 4.99
CA LEU A 140 4.00 3.05 4.24
C LEU A 140 3.72 3.05 2.72
N ARG A 141 3.23 1.94 2.20
CA ARG A 141 2.77 1.78 0.81
C ARG A 141 1.51 2.61 0.57
N TYR A 142 0.55 2.55 1.48
CA TYR A 142 -0.66 3.37 1.44
C TYR A 142 -0.32 4.87 1.38
N ALA A 143 0.59 5.33 2.24
CA ALA A 143 1.11 6.71 2.18
C ALA A 143 1.77 7.02 0.83
N ALA A 144 2.68 6.18 0.33
CA ALA A 144 3.35 6.40 -0.95
C ALA A 144 2.35 6.52 -2.11
N VAL A 145 1.34 5.66 -2.15
CA VAL A 145 0.31 5.68 -3.20
C VAL A 145 -0.48 6.99 -3.17
N HIS A 146 -0.95 7.40 -1.98
CA HIS A 146 -1.69 8.66 -1.83
C HIS A 146 -0.82 9.90 -2.05
N MET A 147 0.51 9.80 -1.93
CA MET A 147 1.44 10.91 -2.15
C MET A 147 1.80 11.13 -3.62
N PHE A 148 1.91 10.05 -4.41
CA PHE A 148 2.60 10.09 -5.71
C PHE A 148 1.79 9.59 -6.90
N PHE A 149 0.63 8.98 -6.67
CA PHE A 149 -0.27 8.53 -7.73
C PHE A 149 -1.64 9.18 -7.59
N ASP A 150 -2.37 9.24 -8.68
CA ASP A 150 -3.80 9.57 -8.67
C ASP A 150 -4.57 8.30 -8.34
N VAL A 151 -5.23 8.22 -7.17
CA VAL A 151 -5.85 6.96 -6.73
C VAL A 151 -6.96 6.51 -7.69
N GLU A 152 -7.75 7.44 -8.21
CA GLU A 152 -8.84 7.10 -9.14
C GLU A 152 -8.30 6.61 -10.48
N ARG A 153 -7.26 7.29 -11.00
CA ARG A 153 -6.70 6.95 -12.30
C ARG A 153 -5.74 5.76 -12.25
N ASP A 154 -4.82 5.75 -11.29
CA ASP A 154 -3.61 4.91 -11.29
C ASP A 154 -3.74 3.64 -10.44
N VAL A 155 -4.77 3.51 -9.61
CA VAL A 155 -4.92 2.39 -8.67
C VAL A 155 -6.12 1.53 -9.06
N GLU A 156 -6.00 0.22 -8.83
CA GLU A 156 -7.06 -0.76 -9.06
C GLU A 156 -7.34 -1.55 -7.77
N MET A 157 -8.63 -1.74 -7.44
CA MET A 157 -9.06 -2.68 -6.42
C MET A 157 -9.62 -3.93 -7.10
N PHE A 158 -8.98 -5.07 -6.91
CA PHE A 158 -9.39 -6.33 -7.52
C PHE A 158 -10.58 -6.95 -6.77
N CYS A 159 -11.78 -6.46 -7.07
CA CYS A 159 -13.04 -6.88 -6.42
C CYS A 159 -13.37 -8.35 -6.59
N ASP A 160 -13.18 -8.85 -7.80
CA ASP A 160 -13.64 -10.18 -8.20
C ASP A 160 -12.52 -11.23 -8.13
N LEU A 161 -11.37 -10.88 -7.53
CA LEU A 161 -10.28 -11.82 -7.36
C LEU A 161 -10.62 -12.80 -6.24
N PRO A 162 -10.68 -14.12 -6.50
CA PRO A 162 -11.00 -15.12 -5.49
C PRO A 162 -9.81 -15.31 -4.55
N TYR A 163 -9.65 -14.39 -3.60
CA TYR A 163 -8.50 -14.30 -2.71
C TYR A 163 -8.89 -14.51 -1.25
N TYR A 164 -8.03 -15.19 -0.50
CA TYR A 164 -8.18 -15.39 0.94
C TYR A 164 -6.84 -15.26 1.66
N HIS A 165 -6.85 -14.60 2.81
CA HIS A 165 -5.70 -14.53 3.72
C HIS A 165 -6.19 -14.45 5.18
N GLN A 166 -5.97 -15.53 5.94
CA GLN A 166 -6.32 -15.76 7.36
C GLN A 166 -7.80 -15.50 7.77
N VAL A 167 -8.28 -14.26 7.63
CA VAL A 167 -9.62 -13.81 8.06
C VAL A 167 -10.23 -12.81 7.08
N HIS A 168 -9.55 -12.49 5.99
CA HIS A 168 -10.01 -11.48 5.03
C HIS A 168 -10.54 -12.11 3.75
N ILE A 169 -11.79 -11.78 3.42
CA ILE A 169 -12.39 -11.95 2.10
C ILE A 169 -12.50 -10.55 1.50
N PRO A 170 -11.96 -10.29 0.29
CA PRO A 170 -12.09 -9.01 -0.38
C PRO A 170 -13.57 -8.58 -0.45
N SER A 171 -13.88 -7.39 0.03
CA SER A 171 -15.19 -6.76 -0.16
C SER A 171 -14.97 -5.40 -0.78
N CYS A 172 -15.57 -5.17 -1.95
CA CYS A 172 -15.49 -3.88 -2.66
C CYS A 172 -16.39 -2.77 -2.13
N SER A 173 -16.89 -2.93 -0.90
CA SER A 173 -17.46 -1.81 -0.18
C SER A 173 -16.34 -0.87 0.26
N TYR A 174 -16.11 0.19 -0.51
CA TYR A 174 -15.48 1.41 0.00
C TYR A 174 -16.35 1.91 1.17
N ALA A 175 -16.01 1.46 2.37
CA ALA A 175 -16.51 1.98 3.65
C ALA A 175 -17.99 2.39 3.68
N GLU A 176 -18.91 1.42 3.60
CA GLU A 176 -20.20 1.55 4.29
C GLU A 176 -20.33 0.38 5.27
N ASN A 177 -20.18 0.70 6.55
CA ASN A 177 -20.46 -0.15 7.72
C ASN A 177 -19.74 -1.50 7.78
N SER A 178 -18.48 -1.48 8.22
CA SER A 178 -17.84 -2.66 8.81
C SER A 178 -18.40 -2.94 10.20
N THR A 179 -19.61 -3.52 10.28
CA THR A 179 -19.95 -4.41 11.40
C THR A 179 -19.56 -5.83 10.97
N LEU A 180 -18.33 -6.22 11.26
CA LEU A 180 -17.99 -7.65 11.28
C LEU A 180 -18.58 -8.23 12.57
N PRO A 181 -19.34 -9.33 12.51
CA PRO A 181 -19.74 -10.03 13.73
C PRO A 181 -18.49 -10.63 14.38
N GLU A 182 -18.37 -10.45 15.70
CA GLU A 182 -17.39 -11.15 16.53
C GLU A 182 -17.57 -12.66 16.32
N ILE A 183 -16.57 -13.30 15.73
CA ILE A 183 -16.48 -14.77 15.68
C ILE A 183 -15.05 -15.15 16.08
N PHE A 184 -14.97 -15.60 17.33
CA PHE A 184 -13.89 -16.26 18.09
C PHE A 184 -12.58 -15.49 18.38
#